data_AF-A0A2S3UJJ2-F1
#
_entry.id   AF-A0A2S3UJJ2-F1
#
_cell.length_a   1.000
_cell.length_b   1.000
_cell.length_c   1.000
_cell.angle_alpha   90.00
_cell.angle_beta   90.00
_cell.angle_gamma   90.00
#
_symmetry.space_group_name_H-M   'P 1'
#
loop_
_entity.id
_entity.type
_entity.pdbx_description
1 polymer ?
#
loop_
_entity_poly.entity_id
_entity_poly.type
_entity_poly.pdbx_seq_one_letter_code
_entity_poly.pdbx_strand_id
1 'polypeptide(L)'
;MTRGAARGWAAAGGETVRIGVLENPLDFLAEDHVREREVCALIDKLAAGSPVNDSERHMLLAFLNEQLPQHLADEDIDLFPLMLQRCAPDEEIDKVIHELLAGHGTTRLDAPAIAGLIEAGERELPAFSKKMRTRMTGFAHQARQDLIVENAIILPLARAHLTKNDLAKMKTHMLERRSSDVPPLCVYVPRQQP
;
A
#
# COMPACT_ATOMS: atom_id res chain seq x y z
N MET A 1 10.83 26.53 -24.09
CA MET A 1 11.74 25.48 -23.54
C MET A 1 11.58 25.46 -22.03
N THR A 2 10.61 24.70 -21.53
CA THR A 2 10.34 24.57 -20.10
C THR A 2 10.94 23.25 -19.61
N ARG A 3 12.02 23.34 -18.83
CA ARG A 3 12.59 22.19 -18.11
C ARG A 3 11.65 21.84 -16.97
N GLY A 4 10.97 20.70 -17.08
CA GLY A 4 10.23 20.08 -15.97
C GLY A 4 11.23 19.63 -14.92
N ALA A 5 11.09 20.13 -13.71
CA ALA A 5 11.86 19.69 -12.56
C ALA A 5 11.48 18.24 -12.23
N ALA A 6 12.37 17.31 -12.54
CA ALA A 6 12.33 15.97 -11.97
C ALA A 6 12.53 16.13 -10.45
N ARG A 7 11.47 15.87 -9.67
CA ARG A 7 11.59 15.76 -8.22
C ARG A 7 12.28 14.43 -7.95
N GLY A 8 13.59 14.50 -7.68
CA GLY A 8 14.39 13.36 -7.28
C GLY A 8 13.92 12.79 -5.95
N TRP A 9 13.76 11.48 -5.89
CA TRP A 9 13.52 10.76 -4.65
C TRP A 9 14.84 10.22 -4.11
N ALA A 10 15.09 10.47 -2.83
CA ALA A 10 16.27 10.00 -2.12
C ALA A 10 16.03 8.57 -1.61
N ALA A 11 16.93 7.66 -1.99
CA ALA A 11 17.02 6.29 -1.52
C ALA A 11 17.19 6.21 0.01
N ALA A 12 16.61 5.17 0.63
CA ALA A 12 16.78 4.60 1.98
C ALA A 12 16.84 5.54 3.22
N GLY A 13 17.50 6.70 3.15
CA GLY A 13 17.44 7.77 4.16
C GLY A 13 16.29 8.76 3.96
N GLY A 14 15.56 8.69 2.85
CA GLY A 14 14.39 9.55 2.59
C GLY A 14 13.13 9.14 3.36
N GLU A 15 12.96 7.84 3.63
CA GLU A 15 11.80 7.26 4.32
C GLU A 15 11.80 7.66 5.81
N THR A 16 12.92 7.45 6.51
CA THR A 16 13.11 7.81 7.92
C THR A 16 12.98 9.31 8.18
N VAL A 17 13.40 10.15 7.22
CA VAL A 17 13.23 11.61 7.29
C VAL A 17 11.77 12.04 7.03
N ARG A 18 11.03 11.37 6.14
CA ARG A 18 9.58 11.62 5.95
C ARG A 18 8.75 11.28 7.19
N ILE A 19 9.12 10.22 7.88
CA ILE A 19 8.42 9.72 9.08
C ILE A 19 8.53 10.71 10.26
N GLY A 20 9.66 11.42 10.41
CA GLY A 20 9.84 12.46 11.42
C GLY A 20 8.92 13.68 11.26
N VAL A 21 8.26 13.83 10.10
CA VAL A 21 7.35 14.94 9.74
C VAL A 21 5.89 14.46 9.66
N LEU A 22 5.57 13.25 10.13
CA LEU A 22 4.20 12.69 10.08
C LEU A 22 3.27 13.49 11.02
N GLU A 23 2.77 14.64 10.58
CA GLU A 23 1.89 15.51 11.37
C GLU A 23 0.50 14.88 11.53
N ASN A 24 -0.03 14.29 10.45
CA ASN A 24 -1.34 13.66 10.41
C ASN A 24 -1.27 12.29 9.71
N PRO A 25 -1.64 11.18 10.37
CA PRO A 25 -1.55 9.85 9.79
C PRO A 25 -2.44 9.65 8.55
N LEU A 26 -3.59 10.35 8.45
CA LEU A 26 -4.46 10.25 7.28
C LEU A 26 -3.90 10.97 6.06
N ASP A 27 -3.09 12.02 6.26
CA ASP A 27 -2.39 12.69 5.16
C ASP A 27 -1.23 11.82 4.67
N PHE A 28 -0.55 11.13 5.58
CA PHE A 28 0.49 10.17 5.22
C PHE A 28 -0.07 9.00 4.37
N LEU A 29 -1.19 8.40 4.76
CA LEU A 29 -1.84 7.36 3.95
C LEU A 29 -2.23 7.88 2.55
N ALA A 30 -2.78 9.09 2.48
CA ALA A 30 -3.10 9.71 1.19
C ALA A 30 -1.86 9.91 0.30
N GLU A 31 -0.69 10.20 0.89
CA GLU A 31 0.56 10.25 0.13
C GLU A 31 1.04 8.86 -0.31
N ASP A 32 0.88 7.83 0.52
CA ASP A 32 1.17 6.44 0.15
C ASP A 32 0.29 5.98 -1.00
N HIS A 33 -0.99 6.34 -1.04
CA HIS A 33 -1.89 6.07 -2.16
C HIS A 33 -1.39 6.65 -3.49
N VAL A 34 -0.75 7.82 -3.46
CA VAL A 34 -0.14 8.41 -4.67
C VAL A 34 1.04 7.56 -5.13
N ARG A 35 1.90 7.12 -4.21
CA ARG A 35 3.06 6.26 -4.51
C ARG A 35 2.62 4.90 -5.04
N GLU A 36 1.62 4.29 -4.42
CA GLU A 36 1.07 3.01 -4.85
C GLU A 36 0.50 3.09 -6.27
N ARG A 37 -0.18 4.19 -6.62
CA ARG A 37 -0.66 4.43 -7.99
C ARG A 37 0.48 4.49 -9.00
N GLU A 38 1.59 5.13 -8.66
CA GLU A 38 2.79 5.20 -9.51
C GLU A 38 3.42 3.82 -9.69
N VAL A 39 3.52 3.04 -8.61
CA VAL A 39 3.99 1.64 -8.65
C VAL A 39 3.08 0.77 -9.51
N CYS A 40 1.76 0.90 -9.38
CA CYS A 40 0.81 0.20 -10.24
C CYS A 40 1.03 0.52 -11.73
N ALA A 41 1.44 1.74 -12.08
CA ALA A 41 1.74 2.10 -13.47
C ALA A 41 3.04 1.43 -13.96
N LEU A 42 4.05 1.30 -13.10
CA LEU A 42 5.28 0.58 -13.40
C LEU A 42 5.05 -0.93 -13.53
N ILE A 43 4.18 -1.51 -12.70
CA ILE A 43 3.77 -2.93 -12.83
C ILE A 43 3.08 -3.17 -14.18
N ASP A 44 2.19 -2.28 -14.63
CA ASP A 44 1.57 -2.40 -15.95
C ASP A 44 2.58 -2.28 -17.09
N LYS A 45 3.58 -1.39 -16.95
CA LYS A 45 4.69 -1.26 -17.91
C LYS A 45 5.46 -2.58 -18.05
N LEU A 46 5.79 -3.22 -16.93
CA LEU A 46 6.41 -4.55 -16.91
C LEU A 46 5.50 -5.63 -17.51
N ALA A 47 4.21 -5.62 -17.16
CA ALA A 47 3.23 -6.54 -17.70
C ALA A 47 3.05 -6.36 -19.22
N ALA A 48 3.22 -5.16 -19.75
CA ALA A 48 3.20 -4.89 -21.20
C ALA A 48 4.51 -5.31 -21.91
N GLY A 49 5.51 -5.80 -21.18
CA GLY A 49 6.84 -6.14 -21.73
C GLY A 49 7.70 -4.92 -22.02
N SER A 50 7.35 -3.75 -21.49
CA SER A 50 8.17 -2.54 -21.62
C SER A 50 9.29 -2.55 -20.57
N PRO A 51 10.51 -2.09 -20.93
CA PRO A 51 11.63 -2.08 -20.01
C PRO A 51 11.43 -1.03 -18.92
N VAL A 52 11.81 -1.38 -17.69
CA VAL A 52 12.01 -0.42 -16.59
C VAL A 52 13.50 -0.21 -16.37
N ASN A 53 13.90 1.00 -15.98
CA ASN A 53 15.28 1.26 -15.59
C ASN A 53 15.57 0.79 -14.15
N ASP A 54 16.84 0.77 -13.76
CA ASP A 54 17.25 0.25 -12.44
C ASP A 54 16.65 1.05 -11.27
N SER A 55 16.44 2.36 -11.45
CA SER A 55 15.79 3.19 -10.43
C SER A 55 14.30 2.85 -10.28
N GLU A 56 13.58 2.63 -11.39
CA GLU A 56 12.18 2.19 -11.39
C GLU A 56 12.06 0.78 -10.80
N ARG A 57 13.01 -0.12 -11.11
CA ARG A 57 13.08 -1.47 -10.53
C ARG A 57 13.29 -1.42 -9.02
N HIS A 58 14.26 -0.63 -8.56
CA HIS A 58 14.55 -0.49 -7.14
C HIS A 58 13.33 0.08 -6.37
N MET A 59 12.66 1.07 -6.95
CA MET A 59 11.42 1.64 -6.41
C MET A 59 10.32 0.58 -6.29
N LEU A 60 10.09 -0.21 -7.33
CA LEU A 60 9.11 -1.30 -7.32
C LEU A 60 9.38 -2.30 -6.20
N LEU A 61 10.64 -2.73 -6.07
CA LEU A 61 11.04 -3.72 -5.07
C LEU A 61 10.92 -3.17 -3.65
N ALA A 62 11.39 -1.94 -3.40
CA ALA A 62 11.24 -1.28 -2.11
C ALA A 62 9.77 -1.13 -1.72
N PHE A 63 8.91 -0.72 -2.66
CA PHE A 63 7.49 -0.61 -2.39
C PHE A 63 6.85 -1.97 -2.05
N LEU A 64 7.04 -2.98 -2.90
CA LEU A 64 6.38 -4.28 -2.74
C LEU A 64 6.85 -5.04 -1.48
N ASN A 65 8.14 -4.92 -1.13
CA ASN A 65 8.72 -5.68 -0.03
C ASN A 65 8.68 -4.95 1.31
N GLU A 66 8.73 -3.62 1.31
CA GLU A 66 8.91 -2.84 2.55
C GLU A 66 7.73 -1.91 2.82
N GLN A 67 7.32 -1.09 1.85
CA GLN A 67 6.33 -0.02 2.07
C GLN A 67 4.90 -0.57 2.11
N LEU A 68 4.52 -1.38 1.13
CA LEU A 68 3.17 -1.94 1.01
C LEU A 68 2.76 -2.78 2.24
N PRO A 69 3.59 -3.69 2.78
CA PRO A 69 3.24 -4.41 4.00
C PRO A 69 2.95 -3.49 5.19
N GLN A 70 3.68 -2.38 5.32
CA GLN A 70 3.48 -1.40 6.39
C GLN A 70 2.22 -0.57 6.16
N HIS A 71 1.97 -0.14 4.93
CA HIS A 71 0.75 0.56 4.53
C HIS A 71 -0.50 -0.28 4.86
N LEU A 72 -0.55 -1.53 4.40
CA LEU A 72 -1.66 -2.44 4.69
C LEU A 72 -1.82 -2.71 6.19
N ALA A 73 -0.73 -2.68 6.98
CA ALA A 73 -0.80 -2.82 8.43
C ALA A 73 -1.36 -1.56 9.11
N ASP A 74 -1.02 -0.37 8.61
CA ASP A 74 -1.61 0.89 9.09
C ASP A 74 -3.12 0.92 8.89
N GLU A 75 -3.60 0.29 7.83
CA GLU A 75 -5.03 0.21 7.54
C GLU A 75 -5.73 -0.89 8.34
N ASP A 76 -5.26 -2.14 8.18
CA ASP A 76 -5.93 -3.32 8.72
C ASP A 76 -5.89 -3.40 10.25
N ILE A 77 -4.80 -2.93 10.87
CA ILE A 77 -4.59 -3.05 12.31
C ILE A 77 -5.08 -1.80 13.04
N ASP A 78 -5.04 -0.63 12.40
CA ASP A 78 -5.39 0.65 13.04
C ASP A 78 -6.59 1.34 12.40
N LEU A 79 -6.48 1.81 11.14
CA LEU A 79 -7.52 2.64 10.53
C LEU A 79 -8.89 1.97 10.51
N PHE A 80 -8.99 0.77 9.95
CA PHE A 80 -10.28 0.09 9.80
C PHE A 80 -10.91 -0.27 11.14
N PRO A 81 -10.19 -0.84 12.13
CA PRO A 81 -10.75 -1.05 13.47
C PRO A 81 -11.21 0.25 14.16
N LEU A 82 -10.48 1.36 14.00
CA LEU A 82 -10.90 2.65 14.54
C LEU A 82 -12.16 3.18 13.85
N MET A 83 -12.27 3.03 12.53
CA MET A 83 -13.47 3.41 11.79
C MET A 83 -14.69 2.60 12.22
N LEU A 84 -14.56 1.28 12.38
CA LEU A 84 -15.64 0.42 12.88
C LEU A 84 -16.12 0.82 14.29
N GLN A 85 -15.26 1.45 15.09
CA GLN A 85 -15.61 1.95 16.42
C GLN A 85 -16.28 3.33 16.41
N ARG A 86 -15.99 4.16 15.39
CA ARG A 86 -16.37 5.58 15.35
C ARG A 86 -17.53 5.88 14.41
N CYS A 87 -17.61 5.17 13.29
CA CYS A 87 -18.67 5.34 12.30
C CYS A 87 -19.99 4.73 12.80
N ALA A 88 -21.08 5.33 12.38
CA ALA A 88 -22.41 4.86 12.73
C ALA A 88 -22.82 3.65 11.87
N PRO A 89 -23.64 2.72 12.38
CA PRO A 89 -24.04 1.52 11.62
C PRO A 89 -24.78 1.81 10.31
N ASP A 90 -25.47 2.95 10.21
CA ASP A 90 -26.19 3.40 9.01
C ASP A 90 -25.26 3.90 7.90
N GLU A 91 -23.97 4.08 8.18
CA GLU A 91 -22.95 4.40 7.16
C GLU A 91 -22.49 3.17 6.38
N GLU A 92 -22.94 1.95 6.74
CA GLU A 92 -22.62 0.66 6.09
C GLU A 92 -21.12 0.42 5.82
N ILE A 93 -20.26 1.05 6.61
CA ILE A 93 -18.81 1.04 6.40
C ILE A 93 -18.18 -0.33 6.64
N ASP A 94 -18.86 -1.19 7.40
CA ASP A 94 -18.43 -2.54 7.72
C ASP A 94 -18.30 -3.42 6.47
N LYS A 95 -19.24 -3.30 5.53
CA LYS A 95 -19.20 -4.04 4.26
C LYS A 95 -18.03 -3.58 3.40
N VAL A 96 -17.84 -2.26 3.31
CA VAL A 96 -16.74 -1.67 2.54
C VAL A 96 -15.38 -2.11 3.09
N ILE A 97 -15.21 -2.07 4.42
CA ILE A 97 -13.99 -2.54 5.09
C ILE A 97 -13.79 -4.04 4.88
N HIS A 98 -14.85 -4.85 4.91
CA HIS A 98 -14.75 -6.29 4.67
C HIS A 98 -14.24 -6.61 3.26
N GLU A 99 -14.71 -5.90 2.25
CA GLU A 99 -14.26 -6.05 0.87
C GLU A 99 -12.80 -5.64 0.71
N LEU A 100 -12.38 -4.51 1.30
CA LEU A 100 -10.98 -4.06 1.30
C LEU A 100 -10.06 -5.08 1.97
N LEU A 101 -10.42 -5.60 3.14
CA LEU A 101 -9.62 -6.62 3.85
C LEU A 101 -9.44 -7.91 3.02
N ALA A 102 -10.46 -8.31 2.26
CA ALA A 102 -10.35 -9.45 1.33
C ALA A 102 -9.39 -9.14 0.17
N GLY A 103 -9.45 -7.92 -0.38
CA GLY A 103 -8.49 -7.40 -1.34
C GLY A 103 -7.06 -7.44 -0.79
N HIS A 104 -6.84 -6.90 0.41
CA HIS A 104 -5.55 -6.86 1.10
C HIS A 104 -4.97 -8.25 1.36
N GLY A 105 -5.82 -9.24 1.69
CA GLY A 105 -5.43 -10.63 1.80
C GLY A 105 -4.82 -11.18 0.50
N THR A 106 -5.41 -10.82 -0.64
CA THR A 106 -4.90 -11.22 -1.97
C THR A 106 -3.61 -10.46 -2.30
N THR A 107 -3.57 -9.15 -2.05
CA THR A 107 -2.40 -8.29 -2.23
C THR A 107 -1.18 -8.81 -1.47
N ARG A 108 -1.33 -9.26 -0.22
CA ARG A 108 -0.23 -9.85 0.57
C ARG A 108 0.33 -11.15 -0.01
N LEU A 109 -0.49 -11.95 -0.68
CA LEU A 109 -0.04 -13.19 -1.32
C LEU A 109 0.66 -12.91 -2.66
N ASP A 110 0.22 -11.88 -3.37
CA ASP A 110 0.70 -11.54 -4.71
C ASP A 110 1.97 -10.69 -4.68
N ALA A 111 2.08 -9.72 -3.77
CA ALA A 111 3.20 -8.77 -3.73
C ALA A 111 4.58 -9.45 -3.63
N PRO A 112 4.85 -10.38 -2.68
CA PRO A 112 6.16 -11.04 -2.58
C PRO A 112 6.47 -11.89 -3.81
N ALA A 113 5.45 -12.50 -4.41
CA ALA A 113 5.64 -13.31 -5.61
C ALA A 113 5.99 -12.44 -6.82
N ILE A 114 5.33 -11.29 -6.97
CA ILE A 114 5.65 -10.30 -8.01
C ILE A 114 7.07 -9.75 -7.80
N ALA A 115 7.44 -9.38 -6.57
CA ALA A 115 8.76 -8.87 -6.23
C ALA A 115 9.88 -9.88 -6.58
N GLY A 116 9.75 -11.14 -6.15
CA GLY A 116 10.76 -12.17 -6.43
C GLY A 116 10.97 -12.44 -7.92
N LEU A 117 9.99 -12.14 -8.78
CA LEU A 117 10.12 -12.26 -10.22
C LEU A 117 10.77 -11.05 -10.86
N ILE A 118 10.50 -9.87 -10.32
CA ILE A 118 11.20 -8.65 -10.71
C ILE A 118 12.68 -8.82 -10.38
N GLU A 119 13.02 -9.36 -9.21
CA GLU A 119 14.41 -9.70 -8.82
C GLU A 119 15.03 -10.77 -9.74
N ALA A 120 14.32 -11.87 -9.99
CA ALA A 120 14.82 -12.96 -10.83
C ALA A 120 15.02 -12.55 -12.31
N GLY A 121 14.27 -11.56 -12.79
CA GLY A 121 14.32 -11.04 -14.16
C GLY A 121 15.59 -10.27 -14.53
N GLU A 122 16.61 -10.21 -13.66
CA GLU A 122 17.87 -9.48 -13.88
C GLU A 122 18.89 -10.19 -14.79
N ARG A 123 18.77 -11.50 -15.06
CA ARG A 123 19.91 -12.24 -15.65
C ARG A 123 19.86 -12.55 -17.13
N GLU A 124 18.68 -12.62 -17.75
CA GLU A 124 18.51 -12.76 -19.21
C GLU A 124 16.99 -12.88 -19.47
N LEU A 125 16.44 -11.99 -20.29
CA LEU A 125 15.03 -12.08 -20.69
C LEU A 125 14.76 -13.44 -21.34
N PRO A 126 13.63 -14.06 -21.00
CA PRO A 126 12.47 -13.76 -21.82
C PRO A 126 11.43 -12.97 -21.04
N ALA A 127 10.65 -12.17 -21.79
CA ALA A 127 9.49 -11.47 -21.30
C ALA A 127 8.66 -12.34 -20.32
N PHE A 128 8.20 -11.75 -19.20
CA PHE A 128 7.38 -12.42 -18.20
C PHE A 128 6.33 -13.33 -18.84
N SER A 129 6.14 -14.55 -18.32
CA SER A 129 5.17 -15.50 -18.88
C SER A 129 3.75 -14.89 -18.96
N LYS A 130 2.88 -15.40 -19.84
CA LYS A 130 1.49 -14.91 -19.95
C LYS A 130 0.76 -14.96 -18.61
N LYS A 131 0.89 -16.07 -17.87
CA LYS A 131 0.34 -16.23 -16.51
C LYS A 131 0.82 -15.12 -15.59
N MET A 132 2.10 -14.73 -15.72
CA MET A 132 2.67 -13.71 -14.86
C MET A 132 2.16 -12.31 -15.18
N ARG A 133 2.11 -11.96 -16.47
CA ARG A 133 1.52 -10.69 -16.90
C ARG A 133 0.08 -10.56 -16.41
N THR A 134 -0.70 -11.64 -16.49
CA THR A 134 -2.06 -11.68 -15.95
C THR A 134 -2.08 -11.43 -14.43
N ARG A 135 -1.15 -12.00 -13.66
CA ARG A 135 -1.06 -11.76 -12.21
C ARG A 135 -0.69 -10.31 -11.89
N MET A 136 0.32 -9.76 -12.58
CA MET A 136 0.73 -8.35 -12.43
C MET A 136 -0.40 -7.37 -12.77
N THR A 137 -1.10 -7.60 -13.88
CA THR A 137 -2.25 -6.78 -14.27
C THR A 137 -3.41 -6.93 -13.28
N GLY A 138 -3.67 -8.14 -12.77
CA GLY A 138 -4.69 -8.38 -11.74
C GLY A 138 -4.39 -7.62 -10.45
N PHE A 139 -3.15 -7.73 -9.96
CA PHE A 139 -2.66 -7.00 -8.79
C PHE A 139 -2.86 -5.47 -8.96
N ALA A 140 -2.35 -4.91 -10.05
CA ALA A 140 -2.43 -3.47 -10.29
C ALA A 140 -3.86 -2.97 -10.55
N HIS A 141 -4.76 -3.84 -11.01
CA HIS A 141 -6.18 -3.52 -11.14
C HIS A 141 -6.85 -3.47 -9.76
N GLN A 142 -6.68 -4.52 -8.95
CA GLN A 142 -7.26 -4.60 -7.61
C GLN A 142 -6.79 -3.43 -6.73
N ALA A 143 -5.47 -3.22 -6.64
CA ALA A 143 -4.91 -2.11 -5.87
C ALA A 143 -5.52 -0.75 -6.27
N ARG A 144 -5.73 -0.49 -7.56
CA ARG A 144 -6.38 0.76 -8.00
C ARG A 144 -7.85 0.85 -7.61
N GLN A 145 -8.57 -0.27 -7.53
CA GLN A 145 -9.96 -0.28 -7.05
C GLN A 145 -10.01 0.04 -5.56
N ASP A 146 -9.13 -0.59 -4.78
CA ASP A 146 -8.98 -0.35 -3.34
C ASP A 146 -8.66 1.15 -3.09
N LEU A 147 -7.66 1.70 -3.79
CA LEU A 147 -7.32 3.13 -3.74
C LEU A 147 -8.49 4.05 -4.10
N ILE A 148 -9.40 3.66 -5.01
CA ILE A 148 -10.58 4.49 -5.33
C ILE A 148 -11.51 4.53 -4.12
N VAL A 149 -11.82 3.37 -3.55
CA VAL A 149 -12.69 3.23 -2.38
C VAL A 149 -12.07 3.96 -1.18
N GLU A 150 -10.78 3.76 -0.92
CA GLU A 150 -10.10 4.38 0.20
C GLU A 150 -10.08 5.90 0.12
N ASN A 151 -9.74 6.46 -1.05
CA ASN A 151 -9.67 7.90 -1.23
C ASN A 151 -11.07 8.57 -1.29
N ALA A 152 -12.07 7.89 -1.84
CA ALA A 152 -13.41 8.46 -2.02
C ALA A 152 -14.35 8.24 -0.83
N ILE A 153 -14.11 7.20 -0.01
CA ILE A 153 -15.01 6.78 1.06
C ILE A 153 -14.27 6.73 2.39
N ILE A 154 -13.23 5.90 2.51
CA ILE A 154 -12.56 5.63 3.78
C ILE A 154 -11.93 6.90 4.37
N LEU A 155 -11.02 7.56 3.65
CA LEU A 155 -10.30 8.73 4.17
C LEU A 155 -11.23 9.91 4.49
N PRO A 156 -12.24 10.26 3.66
CA PRO A 156 -13.22 11.29 4.03
C PRO A 156 -13.98 10.98 5.31
N LEU A 157 -14.47 9.75 5.49
CA LEU A 157 -15.19 9.35 6.68
C LEU A 157 -14.26 9.30 7.91
N ALA A 158 -13.04 8.79 7.75
CA ALA A 158 -12.03 8.80 8.81
C ALA A 158 -11.75 10.23 9.30
N ARG A 159 -11.65 11.21 8.40
CA ARG A 159 -11.45 12.63 8.77
C ARG A 159 -12.65 13.22 9.50
N ALA A 160 -13.86 12.79 9.17
CA ALA A 160 -15.07 13.26 9.82
C ALA A 160 -15.25 12.69 11.24
N HIS A 161 -14.83 11.44 11.46
CA HIS A 161 -15.20 10.67 12.66
C HIS A 161 -14.05 10.38 13.62
N LEU A 162 -12.80 10.29 13.16
CA LEU A 162 -11.68 9.97 14.04
C LEU A 162 -11.32 11.17 14.92
N THR A 163 -11.17 10.90 16.22
CA THR A 163 -10.79 11.92 17.20
C THR A 163 -9.29 12.19 17.14
N LYS A 164 -8.85 13.33 17.70
CA LYS A 164 -7.42 13.63 17.87
C LYS A 164 -6.67 12.52 18.61
N ASN A 165 -7.31 11.85 19.56
CA ASN A 165 -6.70 10.75 20.31
C ASN A 165 -6.53 9.49 19.45
N ASP A 166 -7.49 9.20 18.58
CA ASP A 166 -7.39 8.08 17.64
C ASP A 166 -6.23 8.29 16.66
N LEU A 167 -6.14 9.50 16.09
CA LEU A 167 -5.06 9.89 15.19
C LEU A 167 -3.69 9.88 15.87
N ALA A 168 -3.59 10.35 17.12
CA ALA A 168 -2.35 10.29 17.88
C ALA A 168 -1.90 8.86 18.14
N LYS A 169 -2.83 7.96 18.49
CA LYS A 169 -2.54 6.54 18.70
C LYS A 169 -2.08 5.85 17.41
N MET A 170 -2.82 6.07 16.32
CA MET A 170 -2.47 5.54 14.99
C MET A 170 -1.07 6.00 14.56
N LYS A 171 -0.78 7.31 14.70
CA LYS A 171 0.56 7.85 14.44
C LYS A 171 1.65 7.12 15.22
N THR A 172 1.47 6.92 16.53
CA THR A 172 2.45 6.19 17.35
C THR A 172 2.70 4.78 16.81
N HIS A 173 1.65 4.03 16.50
CA HIS A 173 1.81 2.68 15.96
C HIS A 173 2.49 2.68 14.57
N MET A 174 2.17 3.64 13.69
CA MET A 174 2.83 3.80 12.39
C MET A 174 4.33 4.08 12.54
N LEU A 175 4.72 4.90 13.53
CA LEU A 175 6.13 5.17 13.86
C LEU A 175 6.82 3.92 14.40
N GLU A 176 6.18 3.19 15.31
CA GLU A 176 6.73 1.95 15.90
C GLU A 176 6.97 0.88 14.85
N ARG A 177 6.01 0.66 13.94
CA ARG A 177 6.10 -0.28 12.81
C ARG A 177 7.29 -0.01 11.89
N ARG A 178 7.63 1.26 11.70
CA ARG A 178 8.71 1.71 10.81
C ARG A 178 10.04 1.96 11.52
N SER A 179 10.03 1.99 12.86
CA SER A 179 11.24 2.07 13.68
C SER A 179 11.73 0.70 14.15
N SER A 180 10.92 -0.35 13.94
CA SER A 180 11.25 -1.72 14.31
C SER A 180 11.83 -2.46 13.11
N ASP A 181 13.02 -3.06 13.27
CA ASP A 181 13.65 -3.94 12.26
C ASP A 181 12.91 -5.30 12.09
N VAL A 182 11.71 -5.45 12.65
CA VAL A 182 10.94 -6.69 12.69
C VAL A 182 9.63 -6.49 11.93
N PRO A 183 9.37 -7.27 10.86
CA PRO A 183 8.12 -7.14 10.12
C PRO A 183 6.91 -7.50 11.03
N PRO A 184 5.81 -6.75 10.96
CA PRO A 184 4.65 -7.00 11.82
C PRO A 184 4.02 -8.36 11.50
N LEU A 185 3.87 -9.20 12.53
CA LEU A 185 3.12 -10.46 12.44
C LEU A 185 1.61 -10.12 12.32
N CYS A 186 1.04 -10.24 11.13
CA CYS A 186 -0.41 -10.16 10.96
C CYS A 186 -1.05 -11.52 11.34
N VAL A 187 -1.64 -11.60 12.52
CA VAL A 187 -2.57 -12.67 12.91
C VAL A 187 -3.97 -12.26 12.49
N TYR A 188 -4.35 -12.55 11.24
CA TYR A 188 -5.76 -12.67 10.87
C TYR A 188 -6.16 -14.15 10.93
N VAL A 189 -6.87 -14.53 12.00
CA VAL A 189 -7.59 -15.80 12.08
C VAL A 189 -9.07 -15.48 11.85
N PRO A 190 -9.65 -15.77 10.68
CA PRO A 190 -11.08 -15.62 10.52
C PRO A 190 -11.77 -16.56 11.52
N ARG A 191 -12.62 -16.01 12.39
CA ARG A 191 -13.53 -16.84 13.19
C ARG A 191 -14.45 -17.56 12.22
N GLN A 192 -14.19 -18.83 11.97
CA GLN A 192 -15.24 -19.74 11.55
C GLN A 192 -16.17 -19.92 12.75
N GLN A 193 -17.40 -19.45 12.64
CA GLN A 193 -18.48 -19.90 13.50
C GLN A 193 -19.41 -20.83 12.69
N PRO A 194 -19.93 -21.89 13.33
CA PRO A 194 -20.71 -22.95 12.68
C PRO A 194 -22.10 -22.49 12.24
#